data_AF-A0A2X5PB72-F1
#
_entry.id   AF-A0A2X5PB72-F1
#
_cell.length_a   1.000
_cell.length_b   1.000
_cell.length_c   1.000
_cell.angle_alpha   90.00
_cell.angle_beta   90.00
_cell.angle_gamma   90.00
#
_symmetry.space_group_name_H-M   'P 1'
#
loop_
_entity.id
_entity.type
_entity.pdbx_description
1 polymer ?
#
loop_
_entity_poly.entity_id
_entity_poly.type
_entity_poly.pdbx_seq_one_letter_code
_entity_poly.pdbx_strand_id
1 'polypeptide(L)' 'MYADPLDQASELEQQQLKIAMANRPRPKPFTGKCYSCSDAIDKGHYCDAACREDAEKHERAAKFKRH' A
#
# COMPACT_ATOMS: atom_id res chain seq x y z
N MET A 1 -37.74 6.45 14.50
CA MET A 1 -36.63 5.47 14.44
C MET A 1 -35.49 6.07 15.22
N TYR A 2 -35.20 5.52 16.40
CA TYR A 2 -34.15 5.99 17.30
C TYR A 2 -32.89 5.21 16.95
N ALA A 3 -31.82 5.90 16.54
CA ALA A 3 -30.54 5.25 16.27
C ALA A 3 -29.99 4.73 17.61
N ASP A 4 -30.02 3.42 17.78
CA ASP A 4 -29.40 2.74 18.91
C ASP A 4 -27.86 2.75 18.71
N PRO A 5 -27.04 2.55 19.76
CA PRO A 5 -25.58 2.49 19.61
C PRO A 5 -25.10 1.48 18.56
N LEU A 6 -25.91 0.45 18.26
CA LEU A 6 -25.63 -0.51 17.19
C LEU A 6 -25.72 0.10 15.78
N ASP A 7 -26.69 0.97 15.53
CA ASP A 7 -26.81 1.68 14.25
C ASP A 7 -25.61 2.61 14.05
N GLN A 8 -25.24 3.37 15.08
CA GLN A 8 -24.08 4.26 15.04
C GLN A 8 -22.77 3.50 14.79
N ALA A 9 -22.58 2.35 15.43
CA ALA A 9 -21.40 1.51 15.21
C ALA A 9 -21.33 1.02 13.75
N SER A 10 -22.47 0.61 13.17
CA SER A 10 -22.53 0.17 11.77
C SER A 10 -22.23 1.32 10.80
N GLU A 11 -22.77 2.51 11.06
CA GLU A 11 -22.51 3.69 10.24
C GLU A 11 -21.02 4.09 10.26
N LEU A 12 -20.39 4.04 11.44
CA LEU A 12 -18.96 4.31 11.58
C LEU A 12 -18.09 3.31 10.81
N GLU A 13 -18.41 2.01 10.90
CA GLU A 13 -17.68 0.98 10.16
C GLU A 13 -17.83 1.18 8.64
N GLN A 14 -19.04 1.45 8.16
CA GLN A 14 -19.27 1.75 6.75
C GLN A 14 -18.51 2.99 6.28
N GLN A 15 -18.44 4.04 7.10
CA GLN A 15 -17.66 5.23 6.80
C GLN A 15 -16.16 4.90 6.73
N GLN A 16 -15.63 4.16 7.71
CA GLN A 16 -14.23 3.74 7.70
C GLN A 16 -13.88 2.89 6.48
N LEU A 17 -14.74 1.95 6.10
CA LEU A 17 -14.56 1.12 4.92
C LEU A 17 -14.53 1.96 3.64
N LYS A 18 -15.47 2.90 3.48
CA LYS A 18 -15.52 3.82 2.32
C LYS A 18 -14.24 4.65 2.21
N ILE A 19 -13.75 5.16 3.34
CA ILE A 19 -12.50 5.93 3.40
C ILE A 19 -11.31 5.05 3.02
N ALA A 20 -11.22 3.82 3.52
CA ALA A 20 -10.15 2.89 3.20
C ALA A 20 -10.14 2.49 1.72
N MET A 21 -11.33 2.27 1.15
CA MET A 21 -11.48 1.97 -0.28
C MET A 21 -11.10 3.17 -1.16
N ALA A 22 -11.52 4.38 -0.80
CA ALA A 22 -11.20 5.60 -1.53
C ALA A 22 -9.71 5.94 -1.49
N ASN A 23 -9.05 5.70 -0.35
CA ASN A 23 -7.62 5.98 -0.15
C ASN A 23 -6.69 4.82 -0.55
N ARG A 24 -7.22 3.76 -1.16
CA ARG A 24 -6.40 2.62 -1.57
C ARG A 24 -5.31 3.09 -2.56
N PRO A 25 -4.01 2.92 -2.24
CA PRO A 25 -2.94 3.36 -3.13
C PRO A 25 -3.01 2.55 -4.43
N ARG A 26 -2.90 3.25 -5.56
CA ARG A 26 -2.85 2.60 -6.88
C ARG A 26 -1.62 1.69 -6.96
N PRO A 27 -1.73 0.53 -7.64
CA PRO A 27 -0.57 -0.31 -7.87
C PRO A 27 0.50 0.50 -8.62
N LYS A 28 1.77 0.33 -8.24
CA LYS A 28 2.89 1.01 -8.90
C LYS A 28 2.92 0.59 -10.38
N PRO A 29 3.05 1.53 -11.33
CA PRO A 29 3.08 1.20 -12.76
C PRO A 29 4.31 0.35 -13.07
N PHE A 30 4.22 -0.55 -14.05
CA PHE A 30 5.41 -1.26 -14.53
C PHE A 30 6.28 -0.32 -15.37
N THR A 31 7.55 -0.17 -15.01
CA THR A 31 8.49 0.77 -15.65
C THR A 31 9.48 0.08 -16.59
N GLY A 32 9.44 -1.26 -16.72
CA GLY A 32 10.42 -2.04 -17.46
C GLY A 32 11.81 -2.10 -16.80
N LYS A 33 11.95 -1.54 -15.59
CA LYS A 33 13.19 -1.55 -14.81
C LYS A 33 12.93 -1.99 -13.36
N CYS A 34 13.90 -2.66 -12.77
CA CYS A 34 13.87 -3.05 -11.37
C CYS A 34 13.83 -1.80 -10.47
N TYR A 35 12.94 -1.80 -9.48
CA TYR A 35 12.80 -0.67 -8.55
C TYR A 35 13.97 -0.52 -7.57
N SER A 36 14.79 -1.55 -7.36
CA SER A 36 15.98 -1.50 -6.48
C SER A 36 17.26 -1.23 -7.28
N CYS A 37 17.62 -2.10 -8.24
CA CYS A 37 18.89 -2.00 -8.98
C CYS A 37 18.81 -1.28 -10.34
N SER A 38 17.62 -0.92 -10.82
CA SER A 38 17.39 -0.29 -12.15
C SER A 38 17.74 -1.14 -13.38
N ASP A 39 18.01 -2.44 -13.22
CA ASP A 39 18.17 -3.38 -14.34
C ASP A 39 16.92 -3.52 -15.19
N ALA A 40 17.10 -3.83 -16.48
CA ALA A 40 15.99 -4.10 -17.39
C ALA A 40 15.27 -5.40 -17.00
N ILE A 41 13.96 -5.32 -16.79
CA ILE A 41 13.12 -6.46 -16.45
C ILE A 41 11.98 -6.60 -17.45
N ASP A 42 11.68 -7.83 -17.84
CA ASP A 42 10.61 -8.15 -18.78
C ASP A 42 9.25 -8.28 -18.08
N LYS A 43 9.25 -8.62 -16.79
CA LYS A 43 8.04 -8.84 -15.97
C LYS A 43 8.24 -8.47 -14.50
N GLY A 44 7.15 -8.06 -13.84
CA GLY A 44 7.12 -7.74 -12.41
C GLY A 44 7.72 -6.38 -12.07
N HIS A 45 8.00 -6.10 -10.79
CA HIS A 45 8.62 -4.82 -10.37
C HIS A 45 10.08 -4.97 -9.93
N TYR A 46 10.54 -6.22 -9.79
CA TYR A 46 11.88 -6.55 -9.30
C TYR A 46 12.44 -7.70 -10.13
N CYS A 47 13.75 -7.70 -10.37
CA CYS A 47 14.44 -8.75 -11.11
C CYS A 47 14.51 -10.06 -10.32
N ASP A 48 14.59 -9.98 -8.99
CA ASP A 48 14.71 -11.13 -8.10
C ASP A 48 14.12 -10.84 -6.71
N ALA A 49 14.11 -11.88 -5.87
CA ALA A 49 13.58 -11.80 -4.50
C ALA A 49 14.41 -10.87 -3.59
N ALA A 50 15.73 -10.86 -3.74
CA ALA A 50 16.60 -10.03 -2.91
C ALA A 50 16.38 -8.53 -3.21
N CYS A 51 16.25 -8.15 -4.49
CA CYS A 51 15.90 -6.78 -4.89
C CYS A 51 14.55 -6.32 -4.32
N ARG A 52 13.58 -7.24 -4.21
CA ARG A 52 12.29 -6.94 -3.57
C ARG A 52 12.45 -6.71 -2.07
N GLU A 53 13.18 -7.57 -1.37
CA GLU A 53 13.42 -7.46 0.06
C GLU A 53 14.19 -6.20 0.42
N ASP A 54 15.19 -5.84 -0.39
CA ASP A 54 15.99 -4.63 -0.24
C ASP A 54 15.12 -3.37 -0.35
N ALA A 55 14.31 -3.28 -1.41
CA ALA A 55 13.35 -2.18 -1.57
C ALA A 55 12.37 -2.09 -0.40
N GLU A 56 11.86 -3.22 0.10
CA GLU A 56 10.96 -3.25 1.26
C GLU A 56 11.64 -2.75 2.54
N LYS A 57 12.91 -3.12 2.78
CA LYS A 57 13.71 -2.60 3.90
C LYS A 57 13.93 -1.10 3.78
N HIS A 58 14.25 -0.60 2.59
CA HIS A 58 14.38 0.84 2.33
C HIS A 58 13.06 1.59 2.57
N GLU A 59 11.94 1.07 2.07
CA GLU A 59 10.60 1.66 2.29
C GLU A 59 10.22 1.68 3.78
N ARG A 60 10.52 0.60 4.52
CA ARG A 60 10.31 0.52 5.97
C ARG A 60 11.19 1.55 6.69
N ALA A 61 12.49 1.59 6.40
CA ALA A 61 13.42 2.54 7.02
C ALA A 61 13.03 4.00 6.75
N ALA A 62 12.56 4.32 5.54
CA ALA A 62 12.08 5.65 5.19
C ALA A 62 10.82 6.06 5.97
N LYS A 63 9.94 5.10 6.33
CA LYS A 63 8.79 5.36 7.20
C LYS A 63 9.22 5.67 8.64
N PHE A 64 10.21 4.95 9.16
CA PHE A 64 10.70 5.17 10.53
C PHE A 64 11.53 6.45 10.69
N LYS A 65 12.21 6.93 9.64
CA LYS A 65 12.93 8.21 9.67
C LYS A 65 12.03 9.45 9.66
N ARG A 66 10.73 9.29 9.42
CA ARG A 66 9.74 10.39 9.33
C ARG A 66 9.01 10.67 10.65
N HIS A 67 9.39 9.99 11.73
CA HIS A 67 8.99 10.29 13.11
C HIS A 67 10.13 10.99 13.84
#